data_AF-A0A2A2AW50-F1
#
_entry.id   AF-A0A2A2AW50-F1
#
_cell.length_a   1.000
_cell.length_b   1.000
_cell.length_c   1.000
_cell.angle_alpha   90.00
_cell.angle_beta   90.00
_cell.angle_gamma   90.00
#
_symmetry.space_group_name_H-M   'P 1'
#
loop_
_entity.id
_entity.type
_entity.pdbx_description
1 polymer ?
#
loop_
_entity_poly.entity_id
_entity_poly.type
_entity_poly.pdbx_seq_one_letter_code
_entity_poly.pdbx_strand_id
1 'polypeptide(L)'
;MTVLPHLAARLFGVPLAIHRPKLDVILAVLGPRLGLQDLAIPNSFSPTARPVAASSPGVAVIPIHGTLVRRTVGLEAESGLSSYTTIAAQLEAALANPSVEAILLDVDSPGGESGGVFDLADRIRSASRIKPVWAVANDMAFSAAYALASAASRVFISRTGGVGSIGVIAMHVDQSVKDAKEGLHYTAVFAGERKNDLSPHEPMSSQAHAFLRAEVDRLYALFVQTVARHRGLEPAAVQDTEAALFFGQAAVDKGLADAVGSFDEALAALTASISPQPTAKAVTTQAESFCNHPKESLMNERTDTAAVDRPAVADAAGSVLEPAAAATLSMADAIEIAQTCQLAGRADLIPGFLAGNTAPAQVRQQLLSAQADTSPEISSRIAPDAALSAASNPLIDAVKRLAQPAGKEI
;
A
#
# COMPACT_ATOMS: atom_id res chain seq x y z
N MET A 1 -19.04 -10.86 11.25
CA MET A 1 -17.91 -11.24 10.36
C MET A 1 -17.06 -10.00 10.12
N THR A 2 -15.87 -9.96 10.71
CA THR A 2 -14.99 -8.80 10.71
C THR A 2 -13.94 -8.94 9.62
N VAL A 3 -14.12 -8.22 8.51
CA VAL A 3 -13.15 -8.08 7.40
C VAL A 3 -11.98 -7.17 7.81
N LEU A 4 -11.48 -7.36 9.03
CA LEU A 4 -10.57 -6.44 9.73
C LEU A 4 -9.09 -6.85 9.75
N PRO A 5 -8.70 -8.14 9.63
CA PRO A 5 -7.28 -8.51 9.65
C PRO A 5 -6.45 -7.89 8.53
N HIS A 6 -7.02 -7.73 7.32
CA HIS A 6 -6.32 -7.15 6.18
C HIS A 6 -6.07 -5.65 6.35
N LEU A 7 -7.05 -4.91 6.90
CA LEU A 7 -6.89 -3.50 7.24
C LEU A 7 -5.90 -3.29 8.39
N ALA A 8 -5.95 -4.13 9.43
CA ALA A 8 -4.98 -4.09 10.53
C ALA A 8 -3.55 -4.38 10.07
N ALA A 9 -3.35 -5.34 9.16
CA ALA A 9 -2.03 -5.63 8.59
C ALA A 9 -1.45 -4.43 7.80
N ARG A 10 -2.31 -3.66 7.11
CA ARG A 10 -1.94 -2.44 6.41
C ARG A 10 -1.67 -1.24 7.34
N LEU A 11 -2.16 -1.26 8.57
CA LEU A 11 -2.00 -0.18 9.55
C LEU A 11 -0.86 -0.41 10.54
N PHE A 12 -0.63 -1.66 10.95
CA PHE A 12 0.28 -1.98 12.06
C PHE A 12 1.51 -2.80 11.65
N GLY A 13 1.57 -3.31 10.40
CA GLY A 13 2.64 -4.19 9.92
C GLY A 13 3.51 -3.62 8.79
N VAL A 14 3.28 -2.37 8.38
CA VAL A 14 4.00 -1.72 7.27
C VAL A 14 4.40 -0.30 7.67
N PRO A 15 5.61 0.17 7.30
CA PRO A 15 6.00 1.55 7.54
C PRO A 15 5.12 2.49 6.69
N LEU A 16 4.19 3.17 7.35
CA LEU A 16 3.29 4.14 6.71
C LEU A 16 3.85 5.55 6.80
N ALA A 17 4.17 6.16 5.65
CA ALA A 17 4.41 7.60 5.55
C ALA A 17 3.06 8.34 5.50
N ILE A 18 2.31 8.29 6.60
CA ILE A 18 0.98 8.91 6.72
C ILE A 18 1.04 10.14 7.64
N HIS A 19 0.44 11.23 7.20
CA HIS A 19 0.31 12.45 8.00
C HIS A 19 -0.54 12.17 9.25
N ARG A 20 -0.05 12.57 10.43
CA ARG A 20 -0.60 12.13 11.73
C ARG A 20 -2.12 12.32 11.89
N PRO A 21 -2.70 13.51 11.59
CA PRO A 21 -4.15 13.71 11.56
C PRO A 21 -4.96 12.69 10.74
N LYS A 22 -4.40 12.19 9.62
CA LYS A 22 -5.08 11.21 8.77
C LYS A 22 -5.04 9.80 9.37
N LEU A 23 -3.94 9.46 10.04
CA LEU A 23 -3.83 8.24 10.83
C LEU A 23 -4.85 8.24 11.97
N ASP A 24 -5.00 9.37 12.67
CA ASP A 24 -5.94 9.50 13.79
C ASP A 24 -7.40 9.26 13.36
N VAL A 25 -7.78 9.70 12.15
CA VAL A 25 -9.12 9.41 11.57
C VAL A 25 -9.30 7.92 11.25
N ILE A 26 -8.30 7.30 10.62
CA ILE A 26 -8.36 5.87 10.28
C ILE A 26 -8.45 5.03 11.57
N LEU A 27 -7.67 5.40 12.59
CA LEU A 27 -7.68 4.78 13.90
C LEU A 27 -8.98 5.07 14.67
N ALA A 28 -9.61 6.23 14.52
CA ALA A 28 -10.92 6.51 15.12
C ALA A 28 -12.03 5.63 14.52
N VAL A 29 -12.00 5.36 13.21
CA VAL A 29 -13.02 4.55 12.53
C VAL A 29 -12.78 3.04 12.73
N LEU A 30 -11.52 2.61 12.70
CA LEU A 30 -11.16 1.19 12.80
C LEU A 30 -10.81 0.74 14.21
N GLY A 31 -10.35 1.64 15.08
CA GLY A 31 -9.88 1.35 16.44
C GLY A 31 -10.92 0.61 17.28
N PRO A 32 -12.15 1.10 17.43
CA PRO A 32 -13.21 0.38 18.16
C PRO A 32 -13.51 -1.00 17.57
N ARG A 33 -13.37 -1.15 16.25
CA ARG A 33 -13.60 -2.42 15.54
C ARG A 33 -12.42 -3.40 15.70
N LEU A 34 -11.22 -2.89 15.99
CA LEU A 34 -9.97 -3.64 16.20
C LEU A 34 -9.62 -3.87 17.67
N GLY A 35 -10.49 -3.48 18.61
CA GLY A 35 -10.25 -3.63 20.05
C GLY A 35 -9.36 -2.54 20.66
N LEU A 36 -9.07 -1.47 19.91
CA LEU A 36 -8.40 -0.26 20.41
C LEU A 36 -9.48 0.72 20.88
N GLN A 37 -9.78 0.72 22.18
CA GLN A 37 -10.75 1.65 22.77
C GLN A 37 -10.07 2.99 23.12
N ASP A 38 -10.85 4.08 23.14
CA ASP A 38 -10.45 5.46 23.50
C ASP A 38 -9.59 6.29 22.51
N LEU A 39 -9.70 6.04 21.21
CA LEU A 39 -9.15 6.97 20.21
C LEU A 39 -10.17 8.09 19.91
N ALA A 40 -9.95 9.26 20.50
CA ALA A 40 -10.80 10.43 20.30
C ALA A 40 -10.86 10.83 18.82
N ILE A 41 -12.06 10.95 18.26
CA ILE A 41 -12.28 11.47 16.90
C ILE A 41 -11.92 12.97 16.92
N PRO A 42 -10.93 13.45 16.14
CA PRO A 42 -10.79 14.88 15.95
C PRO A 42 -12.04 15.38 15.22
N ASN A 43 -12.80 16.27 15.86
CA ASN A 43 -13.92 16.92 15.20
C ASN A 43 -13.41 17.62 13.92
N SER A 44 -14.12 17.36 12.82
CA SER A 44 -13.98 17.97 11.49
C SER A 44 -12.68 17.71 10.72
N PHE A 45 -12.35 16.45 10.43
CA PHE A 45 -11.61 16.14 9.20
C PHE A 45 -12.59 15.63 8.14
N SER A 46 -12.98 16.51 7.21
CA SER A 46 -13.56 16.06 5.95
C SER A 46 -12.38 15.68 5.06
N PRO A 47 -12.28 14.43 4.55
CA PRO A 47 -11.28 14.11 3.55
C PRO A 47 -11.47 15.09 2.41
N THR A 48 -10.46 15.89 2.11
CA THR A 48 -10.47 16.61 0.84
C THR A 48 -10.64 15.55 -0.22
N ALA A 49 -11.79 15.57 -0.91
CA ALA A 49 -11.96 14.83 -2.14
C ALA A 49 -10.73 15.20 -2.96
N ARG A 50 -9.86 14.23 -3.21
CA ARG A 50 -8.69 14.46 -4.05
C ARG A 50 -9.29 15.03 -5.33
N PRO A 51 -8.98 16.28 -5.72
CA PRO A 51 -9.38 16.75 -7.03
C PRO A 51 -8.97 15.65 -7.99
N VAL A 52 -9.90 15.18 -8.83
CA VAL A 52 -9.56 14.28 -9.93
C VAL A 52 -8.28 14.85 -10.52
N ALA A 53 -7.19 14.08 -10.43
CA ALA A 53 -5.86 14.59 -10.72
C ALA A 53 -5.92 15.37 -12.03
N ALA A 54 -5.31 16.57 -12.00
CA ALA A 54 -5.39 17.60 -13.04
C ALA A 54 -5.64 16.98 -14.41
N SER A 55 -6.79 17.29 -15.02
CA SER A 55 -7.09 16.84 -16.37
C SER A 55 -5.99 17.37 -17.28
N SER A 56 -5.02 16.52 -17.63
CA SER A 56 -4.16 16.81 -18.75
C SER A 56 -5.08 16.98 -19.97
N PRO A 57 -4.96 18.06 -20.74
CA PRO A 57 -5.79 18.27 -21.91
C PRO A 57 -5.82 17.00 -22.77
N GLY A 58 -7.01 16.51 -23.11
CA GLY A 58 -7.17 15.31 -23.92
C GLY A 58 -7.08 13.96 -23.18
N VAL A 59 -6.76 13.90 -21.88
CA VAL A 59 -6.67 12.61 -21.15
C VAL A 59 -7.73 12.51 -20.05
N ALA A 60 -8.55 11.46 -20.10
CA ALA A 60 -9.46 11.10 -19.01
C ALA A 60 -8.78 10.14 -18.03
N VAL A 61 -8.71 10.51 -16.75
CA VAL A 61 -8.21 9.63 -15.69
C VAL A 61 -9.39 8.94 -15.01
N ILE A 62 -9.39 7.61 -15.02
CA ILE A 62 -10.43 6.77 -14.41
C ILE A 62 -9.84 6.08 -13.17
N PRO A 63 -10.31 6.41 -11.95
CA PRO A 63 -9.81 5.78 -10.73
C PRO A 63 -10.39 4.36 -10.56
N ILE A 64 -9.52 3.40 -10.27
CA ILE A 64 -9.87 2.01 -9.89
C ILE A 64 -9.26 1.77 -8.52
N HIS A 65 -9.95 2.23 -7.47
CA HIS A 65 -9.43 2.25 -6.11
C HIS A 65 -10.24 1.35 -5.16
N GLY A 66 -9.58 0.75 -4.19
CA GLY A 66 -10.24 -0.06 -3.16
C GLY A 66 -10.77 -1.40 -3.67
N THR A 67 -11.65 -2.05 -2.90
CA THR A 67 -12.13 -3.40 -3.21
C THR A 67 -13.16 -3.36 -4.34
N LEU A 68 -12.98 -4.20 -5.35
CA LEU A 68 -13.84 -4.21 -6.53
C LEU A 68 -15.04 -5.12 -6.36
N VAL A 69 -16.23 -4.63 -6.66
CA VAL A 69 -17.48 -5.40 -6.57
C VAL A 69 -18.30 -5.21 -7.83
N ARG A 70 -19.19 -6.14 -8.12
CA ARG A 70 -20.07 -6.02 -9.28
C ARG A 70 -21.03 -4.85 -9.15
N ARG A 71 -21.58 -4.65 -7.95
CA ARG A 71 -22.48 -3.55 -7.60
C ARG A 71 -22.29 -3.19 -6.13
N THR A 72 -22.23 -1.89 -5.88
CA THR A 72 -22.05 -1.27 -4.57
C THR A 72 -23.35 -0.94 -3.86
N VAL A 73 -24.49 -0.95 -4.58
CA VAL A 73 -25.84 -0.64 -4.06
C VAL A 73 -25.89 0.62 -3.17
N GLY A 74 -25.13 1.66 -3.52
CA GLY A 74 -25.12 2.95 -2.82
C GLY A 74 -24.13 3.08 -1.65
N LEU A 75 -23.20 2.14 -1.49
CA LEU A 75 -22.23 2.13 -0.39
C LEU A 75 -20.83 2.67 -0.76
N GLU A 76 -20.63 3.23 -1.95
CA GLU A 76 -19.31 3.51 -2.54
C GLU A 76 -18.39 4.38 -1.65
N ALA A 77 -18.87 5.56 -1.23
CA ALA A 77 -18.02 6.60 -0.66
C ALA A 77 -17.48 6.30 0.75
N GLU A 78 -18.20 5.49 1.54
CA GLU A 78 -17.85 5.20 2.93
C GLU A 78 -17.24 3.80 3.12
N SER A 79 -17.34 2.92 2.12
CA SER A 79 -16.93 1.51 2.25
C SER A 79 -15.57 1.19 1.63
N GLY A 80 -15.02 2.08 0.80
CA GLY A 80 -13.84 1.77 0.00
C GLY A 80 -14.12 0.73 -1.10
N LEU A 81 -15.38 0.55 -1.49
CA LEU A 81 -15.79 -0.31 -2.60
C LEU A 81 -15.86 0.48 -3.91
N SER A 82 -15.37 -0.12 -4.99
CA SER A 82 -15.52 0.39 -6.36
C SER A 82 -16.34 -0.57 -7.21
N SER A 83 -17.38 -0.05 -7.86
CA SER A 83 -18.27 -0.85 -8.70
C SER A 83 -17.74 -1.02 -10.12
N TYR A 84 -17.78 -2.25 -10.65
CA TYR A 84 -17.55 -2.52 -12.07
C TYR A 84 -18.51 -1.74 -12.97
N THR A 85 -19.76 -1.51 -12.54
CA THR A 85 -20.72 -0.71 -13.34
C THR A 85 -20.32 0.76 -13.42
N THR A 86 -19.73 1.30 -12.35
CA THR A 86 -19.29 2.71 -12.30
C THR A 86 -18.05 2.90 -13.16
N ILE A 87 -17.08 1.98 -13.08
CA ILE A 87 -15.88 2.00 -13.93
C ILE A 87 -16.29 1.89 -15.41
N ALA A 88 -17.23 0.99 -15.73
CA ALA A 88 -17.76 0.86 -17.09
C ALA A 88 -18.42 2.17 -17.57
N ALA A 89 -19.25 2.80 -16.74
CA ALA A 89 -19.91 4.06 -17.11
C ALA A 89 -18.91 5.20 -17.34
N GLN A 90 -17.85 5.30 -16.52
CA GLN A 90 -16.78 6.28 -16.71
C GLN A 90 -15.99 6.02 -18.00
N LEU A 91 -15.73 4.76 -18.33
CA LEU A 91 -15.08 4.36 -19.58
C LEU A 91 -15.92 4.77 -20.79
N GLU A 92 -17.22 4.46 -20.79
CA GLU A 92 -18.13 4.84 -21.88
C GLU A 92 -18.26 6.36 -22.02
N ALA A 93 -18.34 7.10 -20.91
CA ALA A 93 -18.37 8.56 -20.93
C ALA A 93 -17.07 9.14 -21.53
N ALA A 94 -15.91 8.58 -21.18
CA ALA A 94 -14.62 8.99 -21.74
C ALA A 94 -14.52 8.65 -23.24
N LEU A 95 -15.05 7.51 -23.68
CA LEU A 95 -15.11 7.15 -25.10
C LEU A 95 -16.02 8.09 -25.90
N ALA A 96 -17.19 8.43 -25.35
CA ALA A 96 -18.17 9.28 -26.02
C ALA A 96 -17.76 10.76 -26.10
N ASN A 97 -16.89 11.23 -25.20
CA ASN A 97 -16.46 12.63 -25.16
C ASN A 97 -15.39 12.93 -26.24
N PRO A 98 -15.66 13.81 -27.23
CA PRO A 98 -14.69 14.16 -28.27
C PRO A 98 -13.45 14.90 -27.77
N SER A 99 -13.55 15.59 -26.62
CA SER A 99 -12.42 16.28 -26.00
C SER A 99 -11.47 15.34 -25.24
N VAL A 100 -11.82 14.05 -25.15
CA VAL A 100 -10.95 13.00 -24.59
C VAL A 100 -10.33 12.25 -25.76
N GLU A 101 -9.01 12.27 -25.85
CA GLU A 101 -8.21 11.61 -26.87
C GLU A 101 -7.59 10.30 -26.34
N ALA A 102 -7.33 10.22 -25.03
CA ALA A 102 -6.82 9.01 -24.37
C ALA A 102 -7.38 8.82 -22.95
N ILE A 103 -7.19 7.61 -22.41
CA ILE A 103 -7.69 7.20 -21.10
C ILE A 103 -6.53 6.60 -20.29
N LEU A 104 -6.40 7.04 -19.04
CA LEU A 104 -5.47 6.47 -18.06
C LEU A 104 -6.27 5.85 -16.91
N LEU A 105 -6.08 4.56 -16.67
CA LEU A 105 -6.61 3.86 -15.50
C LEU A 105 -5.63 4.05 -14.34
N ASP A 106 -6.04 4.79 -13.30
CA ASP A 106 -5.27 4.96 -12.06
C ASP A 106 -5.66 3.86 -11.07
N VAL A 107 -4.80 2.85 -10.92
CA VAL A 107 -5.14 1.63 -10.19
C VAL A 107 -4.44 1.58 -8.84
N ASP A 108 -5.25 1.46 -7.79
CA ASP A 108 -4.84 1.26 -6.40
C ASP A 108 -5.86 0.33 -5.72
N SER A 109 -5.80 -0.95 -6.08
CA SER A 109 -6.79 -1.94 -5.68
C SER A 109 -6.20 -3.34 -5.42
N PRO A 110 -6.59 -3.99 -4.31
CA PRO A 110 -6.23 -5.38 -4.04
C PRO A 110 -7.04 -6.40 -4.86
N GLY A 111 -8.00 -5.94 -5.67
CA GLY A 111 -8.94 -6.79 -6.41
C GLY A 111 -10.30 -6.89 -5.74
N GLY A 112 -11.01 -8.01 -5.95
CA GLY A 112 -12.38 -8.16 -5.49
C GLY A 112 -13.16 -9.28 -6.18
N GLU A 113 -14.44 -9.07 -6.44
CA GLU A 113 -15.36 -10.12 -6.91
C GLU A 113 -15.03 -10.61 -8.33
N SER A 114 -15.12 -11.92 -8.55
CA SER A 114 -14.97 -12.52 -9.89
C SER A 114 -16.16 -12.23 -10.82
N GLY A 115 -17.32 -11.89 -10.27
CA GLY A 115 -18.54 -11.64 -11.02
C GLY A 115 -18.46 -10.37 -11.87
N GLY A 116 -18.33 -10.51 -13.20
CA GLY A 116 -18.35 -9.40 -14.15
C GLY A 116 -17.00 -8.72 -14.40
N VAL A 117 -15.92 -9.16 -13.73
CA VAL A 117 -14.58 -8.59 -13.93
C VAL A 117 -14.05 -8.83 -15.34
N PHE A 118 -14.23 -10.04 -15.89
CA PHE A 118 -13.72 -10.39 -17.22
C PHE A 118 -14.48 -9.69 -18.33
N ASP A 119 -15.80 -9.51 -18.17
CA ASP A 119 -16.62 -8.73 -19.10
C ASP A 119 -16.17 -7.26 -19.15
N LEU A 120 -15.83 -6.68 -17.99
CA LEU A 120 -15.29 -5.31 -17.92
C LEU A 120 -13.88 -5.24 -18.51
N ALA A 121 -13.02 -6.22 -18.25
CA ALA A 121 -11.70 -6.30 -18.86
C ALA A 121 -11.79 -6.33 -20.40
N ASP A 122 -12.73 -7.10 -20.95
CA ASP A 122 -12.96 -7.17 -22.40
C ASP A 122 -13.50 -5.87 -22.98
N ARG A 123 -14.32 -5.13 -22.22
CA ARG A 123 -14.75 -3.76 -22.58
C ARG A 123 -13.57 -2.79 -22.59
N ILE A 124 -12.72 -2.80 -21.57
CA ILE A 124 -11.49 -1.98 -21.52
C ILE A 124 -10.59 -2.31 -22.71
N ARG A 125 -10.42 -3.59 -23.04
CA ARG A 125 -9.63 -4.02 -24.20
C ARG A 125 -10.25 -3.58 -25.53
N SER A 126 -11.57 -3.53 -25.60
CA SER A 126 -12.28 -3.04 -26.80
C SER A 126 -12.15 -1.52 -26.92
N ALA A 127 -12.27 -0.80 -25.80
CA ALA A 127 -12.06 0.64 -25.70
C ALA A 127 -10.66 1.05 -26.16
N SER A 128 -9.64 0.25 -25.82
CA SER A 128 -8.24 0.51 -26.20
C SER A 128 -7.97 0.46 -27.71
N ARG A 129 -8.92 -0.06 -28.51
CA ARG A 129 -8.90 -0.04 -29.97
C ARG A 129 -9.50 1.24 -30.57
N ILE A 130 -10.23 2.01 -29.77
CA ILE A 130 -10.90 3.27 -30.18
C ILE A 130 -10.06 4.47 -29.74
N LYS A 131 -9.66 4.50 -28.46
CA LYS A 131 -8.76 5.51 -27.88
C LYS A 131 -7.65 4.80 -27.12
N PRO A 132 -6.41 5.32 -27.07
CA PRO A 132 -5.36 4.74 -26.24
C PRO A 132 -5.84 4.62 -24.78
N VAL A 133 -5.79 3.41 -24.24
CA VAL A 133 -6.05 3.14 -22.81
C VAL A 133 -4.77 2.60 -22.20
N TRP A 134 -4.18 3.35 -21.27
CA TRP A 134 -3.05 2.89 -20.46
C TRP A 134 -3.50 2.70 -19.01
N ALA A 135 -2.77 1.90 -18.25
CA ALA A 135 -2.99 1.73 -16.82
C ALA A 135 -1.70 2.04 -16.06
N VAL A 136 -1.85 2.53 -14.84
CA VAL A 136 -0.75 2.66 -13.87
C VAL A 136 -1.16 2.01 -12.56
N ALA A 137 -0.40 1.00 -12.13
CA ALA A 137 -0.47 0.45 -10.79
C ALA A 137 0.30 1.39 -9.84
N ASN A 138 -0.43 2.30 -9.21
CA ASN A 138 0.15 3.38 -8.41
C ASN A 138 0.71 2.86 -7.09
N ASP A 139 -0.05 2.02 -6.39
CA ASP A 139 0.46 1.18 -5.29
C ASP A 139 0.20 -0.29 -5.58
N MET A 140 -1.00 -0.64 -6.05
CA MET A 140 -1.33 -2.02 -6.36
C MET A 140 -2.37 -2.16 -7.46
N ALA A 141 -2.17 -3.16 -8.31
CA ALA A 141 -3.19 -3.70 -9.19
C ALA A 141 -3.14 -5.23 -9.08
N PHE A 142 -3.81 -5.78 -8.06
CA PHE A 142 -3.82 -7.22 -7.78
C PHE A 142 -5.16 -7.87 -8.14
N SER A 143 -5.12 -9.16 -8.49
CA SER A 143 -6.30 -9.99 -8.70
C SER A 143 -7.26 -9.34 -9.69
N ALA A 144 -8.54 -9.18 -9.36
CA ALA A 144 -9.53 -8.56 -10.23
C ALA A 144 -9.07 -7.19 -10.79
N ALA A 145 -8.34 -6.39 -10.03
CA ALA A 145 -7.80 -5.12 -10.51
C ALA A 145 -6.74 -5.32 -11.59
N TYR A 146 -5.91 -6.36 -11.46
CA TYR A 146 -4.95 -6.74 -12.50
C TYR A 146 -5.65 -7.25 -13.76
N ALA A 147 -6.77 -7.97 -13.64
CA ALA A 147 -7.56 -8.37 -14.80
C ALA A 147 -7.96 -7.15 -15.65
N LEU A 148 -8.40 -6.06 -14.98
CA LEU A 148 -8.75 -4.80 -15.64
C LEU A 148 -7.51 -4.06 -16.17
N ALA A 149 -6.45 -3.93 -15.36
CA ALA A 149 -5.22 -3.24 -15.75
C ALA A 149 -4.54 -3.92 -16.95
N SER A 150 -4.50 -5.26 -16.96
CA SER A 150 -3.90 -6.04 -18.05
C SER A 150 -4.53 -5.75 -19.41
N ALA A 151 -5.81 -5.37 -19.46
CA ALA A 151 -6.55 -5.07 -20.68
C ALA A 151 -6.08 -3.77 -21.37
N ALA A 152 -5.42 -2.88 -20.63
CA ALA A 152 -4.81 -1.67 -21.16
C ALA A 152 -3.69 -2.01 -22.16
N SER A 153 -3.46 -1.12 -23.13
CA SER A 153 -2.42 -1.30 -24.15
C SER A 153 -1.01 -1.09 -23.60
N ARG A 154 -0.87 -0.35 -22.49
CA ARG A 154 0.35 -0.27 -21.69
C ARG A 154 0.02 -0.25 -20.20
N VAL A 155 0.85 -0.90 -19.40
CA VAL A 155 0.74 -1.00 -17.94
C VAL A 155 2.04 -0.51 -17.33
N PHE A 156 1.96 0.61 -16.62
CA PHE A 156 3.02 1.12 -15.76
C PHE A 156 2.84 0.58 -14.35
N ILE A 157 3.95 0.39 -13.65
CA ILE A 157 3.96 0.05 -12.24
C ILE A 157 4.86 1.05 -11.51
N SER A 158 4.39 1.60 -10.40
CA SER A 158 5.24 2.49 -9.60
C SER A 158 6.44 1.72 -9.03
N ARG A 159 7.46 2.44 -8.55
CA ARG A 159 8.69 1.82 -8.03
C ARG A 159 8.43 0.79 -6.92
N THR A 160 7.46 1.05 -6.06
CA THR A 160 7.05 0.17 -4.96
C THR A 160 5.76 -0.58 -5.27
N GLY A 161 5.17 -0.32 -6.44
CA GLY A 161 3.89 -0.87 -6.84
C GLY A 161 3.95 -2.36 -7.10
N GLY A 162 2.80 -3.02 -6.98
CA GLY A 162 2.65 -4.45 -7.22
C GLY A 162 1.56 -4.78 -8.23
N VAL A 163 1.80 -5.85 -9.00
CA VAL A 163 0.82 -6.50 -9.89
C VAL A 163 0.80 -8.01 -9.67
N GLY A 164 -0.12 -8.72 -10.33
CA GLY A 164 -0.25 -10.17 -10.22
C GLY A 164 -1.44 -10.55 -9.35
N SER A 165 -1.26 -11.54 -8.46
CA SER A 165 -2.37 -12.21 -7.77
C SER A 165 -3.41 -12.77 -8.75
N ILE A 166 -2.94 -13.30 -9.88
CA ILE A 166 -3.78 -13.88 -10.92
C ILE A 166 -4.26 -15.24 -10.41
N GLY A 167 -5.41 -15.23 -9.73
CA GLY A 167 -5.89 -16.38 -8.98
C GLY A 167 -7.32 -16.17 -8.51
N VAL A 168 -7.95 -17.25 -8.10
CA VAL A 168 -9.32 -17.27 -7.58
C VAL A 168 -9.30 -18.08 -6.29
N ILE A 169 -9.96 -17.55 -5.28
CA ILE A 169 -10.15 -18.24 -4.00
C ILE A 169 -11.63 -18.21 -3.63
N ALA A 170 -12.11 -19.32 -3.08
CA ALA A 170 -13.38 -19.40 -2.39
C ALA A 170 -13.12 -19.92 -0.98
N MET A 171 -13.75 -19.30 0.01
CA MET A 171 -13.61 -19.68 1.42
C MET A 171 -14.96 -20.12 1.96
N HIS A 172 -14.95 -21.24 2.69
CA HIS A 172 -16.07 -21.72 3.49
C HIS A 172 -15.61 -21.82 4.94
N VAL A 173 -16.51 -21.49 5.86
CA VAL A 173 -16.28 -21.59 7.30
C VAL A 173 -17.33 -22.54 7.87
N ASP A 174 -16.86 -23.68 8.38
CA ASP A 174 -17.68 -24.54 9.23
C ASP A 174 -17.70 -23.96 10.65
N GLN A 175 -18.87 -23.49 11.06
CA GLN A 175 -19.15 -22.99 12.41
C GLN A 175 -19.97 -23.96 13.26
N SER A 176 -20.21 -25.20 12.82
CA SER A 176 -21.05 -26.18 13.53
C SER A 176 -20.59 -26.43 14.98
N VAL A 177 -19.28 -26.45 15.23
CA VAL A 177 -18.71 -26.57 16.59
C VAL A 177 -19.01 -25.33 17.45
N LYS A 178 -19.00 -24.14 16.85
CA LYS A 178 -19.37 -22.90 17.55
C LYS A 178 -20.86 -22.91 17.86
N ASP A 179 -21.70 -23.27 16.89
CA ASP A 179 -23.15 -23.36 17.03
C ASP A 179 -23.53 -24.32 18.18
N ALA A 180 -22.90 -25.50 18.23
CA ALA A 180 -23.11 -26.46 19.31
C ALA A 180 -22.71 -25.92 20.69
N LYS A 181 -21.62 -25.14 20.79
CA LYS A 181 -21.20 -24.47 22.04
C LYS A 181 -22.19 -23.39 22.48
N GLU A 182 -22.89 -22.78 21.53
CA GLU A 182 -23.94 -21.80 21.78
C GLU A 182 -25.31 -22.47 22.01
N GLY A 183 -25.39 -23.81 21.97
CA GLY A 183 -26.64 -24.57 22.15
C GLY A 183 -27.58 -24.53 20.95
N LEU A 184 -27.07 -24.15 19.78
CA LEU A 184 -27.84 -24.04 18.55
C LEU A 184 -27.74 -25.33 17.73
N HIS A 185 -28.89 -25.81 17.26
CA HIS A 185 -29.01 -26.97 16.37
C HIS A 185 -29.81 -26.57 15.13
N TYR A 186 -29.11 -26.40 14.02
CA TYR A 186 -29.71 -26.07 12.74
C TYR A 186 -30.14 -27.34 12.00
N THR A 187 -31.43 -27.46 11.69
CA THR A 187 -31.98 -28.55 10.85
C THR A 187 -32.45 -27.95 9.53
N ALA A 188 -31.71 -28.17 8.46
CA ALA A 188 -32.08 -27.69 7.14
C ALA A 188 -33.16 -28.59 6.52
N VAL A 189 -34.26 -27.99 6.06
CA VAL A 189 -35.31 -28.65 5.26
C VAL A 189 -35.34 -28.00 3.90
N PHE A 190 -34.97 -28.72 2.86
CA PHE A 190 -34.75 -28.15 1.53
C PHE A 190 -35.19 -29.11 0.42
N ALA A 191 -35.55 -28.52 -0.73
CA ALA A 191 -35.80 -29.26 -1.96
C ALA A 191 -34.57 -29.19 -2.88
N GLY A 192 -34.14 -30.35 -3.38
CA GLY A 192 -32.96 -30.51 -4.22
C GLY A 192 -31.68 -30.74 -3.43
N GLU A 193 -30.98 -31.84 -3.73
CA GLU A 193 -29.82 -32.35 -2.94
C GLU A 193 -28.68 -31.34 -2.73
N ARG A 194 -28.54 -30.36 -3.62
CA ARG A 194 -27.44 -29.37 -3.59
C ARG A 194 -27.82 -28.05 -2.91
N LYS A 195 -29.06 -27.91 -2.44
CA LYS A 195 -29.61 -26.62 -1.99
C LYS A 195 -28.95 -26.11 -0.71
N ASN A 196 -28.44 -27.01 0.12
CA ASN A 196 -27.75 -26.70 1.37
C ASN A 196 -26.21 -26.73 1.25
N ASP A 197 -25.68 -26.92 0.04
CA ASP A 197 -24.23 -26.87 -0.18
C ASP A 197 -23.64 -25.56 0.35
N LEU A 198 -22.44 -25.66 0.92
CA LEU A 198 -21.70 -24.54 1.51
C LEU A 198 -22.40 -23.86 2.70
N SER A 199 -23.41 -24.50 3.30
CA SER A 199 -23.96 -24.09 4.58
C SER A 199 -22.83 -23.95 5.61
N PRO A 200 -22.77 -22.85 6.38
CA PRO A 200 -21.75 -22.70 7.43
C PRO A 200 -22.09 -23.54 8.67
N HIS A 201 -23.32 -24.03 8.79
CA HIS A 201 -23.83 -24.70 10.00
C HIS A 201 -23.57 -26.22 10.03
N GLU A 202 -22.90 -26.76 9.01
CA GLU A 202 -22.50 -28.15 8.95
C GLU A 202 -21.14 -28.31 8.23
N PRO A 203 -20.39 -29.39 8.49
CA PRO A 203 -19.18 -29.68 7.74
C PRO A 203 -19.46 -29.80 6.24
N MET A 204 -18.56 -29.25 5.42
CA MET A 204 -18.71 -29.32 3.97
C MET A 204 -18.67 -30.77 3.48
N SER A 205 -19.67 -31.18 2.71
CA SER A 205 -19.68 -32.50 2.07
C SER A 205 -18.61 -32.60 0.98
N SER A 206 -18.12 -33.82 0.71
CA SER A 206 -17.17 -34.06 -0.39
C SER A 206 -17.72 -33.63 -1.75
N GLN A 207 -19.04 -33.75 -1.94
CA GLN A 207 -19.73 -33.35 -3.15
C GLN A 207 -19.79 -31.81 -3.33
N ALA A 208 -20.07 -31.08 -2.24
CA ALA A 208 -20.04 -29.62 -2.23
C ALA A 208 -18.61 -29.09 -2.46
N HIS A 209 -17.62 -29.71 -1.82
CA HIS A 209 -16.20 -29.38 -2.00
C HIS A 209 -15.74 -29.60 -3.45
N ALA A 210 -16.08 -30.75 -4.06
CA ALA A 210 -15.71 -31.05 -5.44
C ALA A 210 -16.32 -30.03 -6.43
N PHE A 211 -17.58 -29.62 -6.20
CA PHE A 211 -18.23 -28.60 -7.01
C PHE A 211 -17.57 -27.22 -6.84
N LEU A 212 -17.30 -26.80 -5.60
CA LEU A 212 -16.64 -25.51 -5.36
C LEU A 212 -15.23 -25.47 -5.95
N ARG A 213 -14.48 -26.58 -5.87
CA ARG A 213 -13.17 -26.73 -6.52
C ARG A 213 -13.28 -26.57 -8.04
N ALA A 214 -14.22 -27.29 -8.67
CA ALA A 214 -14.42 -27.18 -10.12
C ALA A 214 -14.78 -25.75 -10.55
N GLU A 215 -15.54 -25.01 -9.74
CA GLU A 215 -15.88 -23.61 -10.03
C GLU A 215 -14.66 -22.68 -9.88
N VAL A 216 -13.83 -22.89 -8.85
CA VAL A 216 -12.55 -22.18 -8.70
C VAL A 216 -11.65 -22.45 -9.91
N ASP A 217 -11.51 -23.70 -10.33
CA ASP A 217 -10.68 -24.10 -11.47
C ASP A 217 -11.19 -23.46 -12.77
N ARG A 218 -12.52 -23.44 -12.98
CA ARG A 218 -13.16 -22.81 -14.15
C ARG A 218 -12.89 -21.31 -14.20
N LEU A 219 -13.05 -20.61 -13.07
CA LEU A 219 -12.81 -19.16 -12.99
C LEU A 219 -11.31 -18.83 -13.12
N TYR A 220 -10.43 -19.66 -12.54
CA TYR A 220 -8.99 -19.50 -12.68
C TYR A 220 -8.54 -19.66 -14.14
N ALA A 221 -9.06 -20.66 -14.85
CA ALA A 221 -8.79 -20.87 -16.27
C ALA A 221 -9.23 -19.66 -17.11
N LEU A 222 -10.37 -19.05 -16.81
CA LEU A 222 -10.82 -17.82 -17.47
C LEU A 222 -9.87 -16.66 -17.20
N PHE A 223 -9.43 -16.49 -15.95
CA PHE A 223 -8.51 -15.43 -15.56
C PHE A 223 -7.16 -15.55 -16.28
N VAL A 224 -6.56 -16.74 -16.26
CA VAL A 224 -5.31 -17.05 -16.98
C VAL A 224 -5.44 -16.68 -18.46
N GLN A 225 -6.51 -17.13 -19.12
CA GLN A 225 -6.73 -16.86 -20.55
C GLN A 225 -6.89 -15.37 -20.83
N THR A 226 -7.63 -14.64 -19.99
CA THR A 226 -7.82 -13.19 -20.14
C THR A 226 -6.50 -12.44 -20.04
N VAL A 227 -5.68 -12.71 -19.01
CA VAL A 227 -4.37 -12.05 -18.86
C VAL A 227 -3.42 -12.44 -19.98
N ALA A 228 -3.32 -13.74 -20.30
CA ALA A 228 -2.48 -14.25 -21.37
C ALA A 228 -2.76 -13.53 -22.70
N ARG A 229 -4.05 -13.43 -23.07
CA ARG A 229 -4.50 -12.71 -24.27
C ARG A 229 -4.12 -11.24 -24.25
N HIS A 230 -4.26 -10.55 -23.11
CA HIS A 230 -4.02 -9.11 -23.06
C HIS A 230 -2.54 -8.74 -23.06
N ARG A 231 -1.72 -9.56 -22.39
CA ARG A 231 -0.27 -9.33 -22.24
C ARG A 231 0.57 -10.01 -23.31
N GLY A 232 -0.04 -10.82 -24.18
CA GLY A 232 0.67 -11.58 -25.20
C GLY A 232 1.57 -12.66 -24.61
N LEU A 233 1.15 -13.25 -23.49
CA LEU A 233 1.86 -14.31 -22.78
C LEU A 233 1.25 -15.66 -23.12
N GLU A 234 2.06 -16.72 -23.05
CA GLU A 234 1.54 -18.08 -23.05
C GLU A 234 0.71 -18.32 -21.78
N PRO A 235 -0.44 -19.01 -21.86
CA PRO A 235 -1.24 -19.34 -20.68
C PRO A 235 -0.43 -20.07 -19.59
N ALA A 236 0.51 -20.93 -19.97
CA ALA A 236 1.40 -21.60 -19.04
C ALA A 236 2.28 -20.62 -18.26
N ALA A 237 2.83 -19.59 -18.90
CA ALA A 237 3.65 -18.58 -18.22
C ALA A 237 2.85 -17.79 -17.16
N VAL A 238 1.54 -17.61 -17.39
CA VAL A 238 0.64 -17.02 -16.40
C VAL A 238 0.32 -18.01 -15.27
N GLN A 239 0.12 -19.29 -15.59
CA GLN A 239 -0.12 -20.33 -14.58
C GLN A 239 1.10 -20.52 -13.66
N ASP A 240 2.30 -20.51 -14.21
CA ASP A 240 3.58 -20.63 -13.51
C ASP A 240 3.85 -19.48 -12.52
N THR A 241 3.03 -18.43 -12.55
CA THR A 241 3.06 -17.40 -11.51
C THR A 241 2.51 -17.88 -10.18
N GLU A 242 1.72 -18.96 -10.16
CA GLU A 242 1.06 -19.51 -8.97
C GLU A 242 0.29 -18.46 -8.16
N ALA A 243 -0.32 -17.50 -8.85
CA ALA A 243 -1.00 -16.34 -8.26
C ALA A 243 -0.11 -15.47 -7.34
N ALA A 244 1.21 -15.48 -7.52
CA ALA A 244 2.14 -14.66 -6.76
C ALA A 244 2.01 -13.15 -7.08
N LEU A 245 2.60 -12.34 -6.21
CA LEU A 245 2.72 -10.89 -6.38
C LEU A 245 4.08 -10.55 -7.00
N PHE A 246 4.10 -9.61 -7.92
CA PHE A 246 5.32 -9.12 -8.57
C PHE A 246 5.42 -7.61 -8.45
N PHE A 247 6.62 -7.12 -8.14
CA PHE A 247 6.85 -5.72 -7.80
C PHE A 247 7.93 -5.11 -8.68
N GLY A 248 7.78 -3.81 -8.99
CA GLY A 248 8.74 -3.04 -9.77
C GLY A 248 9.23 -3.77 -11.02
N GLN A 249 10.55 -3.90 -11.18
CA GLN A 249 11.16 -4.49 -12.37
C GLN A 249 10.80 -5.98 -12.57
N ALA A 250 10.59 -6.74 -11.49
CA ALA A 250 10.23 -8.16 -11.61
C ALA A 250 8.87 -8.37 -12.31
N ALA A 251 7.95 -7.41 -12.18
CA ALA A 251 6.69 -7.43 -12.92
C ALA A 251 6.90 -7.22 -14.43
N VAL A 252 7.84 -6.34 -14.79
CA VAL A 252 8.21 -6.07 -16.19
C VAL A 252 8.92 -7.29 -16.78
N ASP A 253 9.86 -7.89 -16.06
CA ASP A 253 10.61 -9.06 -16.51
C ASP A 253 9.70 -10.28 -16.74
N LYS A 254 8.58 -10.37 -16.02
CA LYS A 254 7.53 -11.39 -16.22
C LYS A 254 6.52 -11.05 -17.32
N GLY A 255 6.64 -9.89 -17.97
CA GLY A 255 5.70 -9.39 -18.98
C GLY A 255 4.36 -8.92 -18.42
N LEU A 256 4.23 -8.83 -17.09
CA LEU A 256 3.01 -8.39 -16.42
C LEU A 256 2.88 -6.85 -16.40
N ALA A 257 3.97 -6.12 -16.61
CA ALA A 257 3.99 -4.68 -16.80
C ALA A 257 4.92 -4.32 -17.98
N ASP A 258 4.78 -3.11 -18.51
CA ASP A 258 5.58 -2.61 -19.64
C ASP A 258 6.74 -1.72 -19.19
N ALA A 259 6.57 -1.01 -18.07
CA ALA A 259 7.61 -0.15 -17.52
C ALA A 259 7.39 0.10 -16.03
N VAL A 260 8.49 0.33 -15.33
CA VAL A 260 8.45 0.96 -14.01
C VAL A 260 8.37 2.48 -14.20
N GLY A 261 7.38 3.12 -13.60
CA GLY A 261 7.18 4.57 -13.67
C GLY A 261 6.04 5.03 -12.77
N SER A 262 6.16 6.26 -12.29
CA SER A 262 5.14 6.96 -11.51
C SER A 262 3.90 7.31 -12.34
N PHE A 263 2.82 7.71 -11.65
CA PHE A 263 1.61 8.22 -12.28
C PHE A 263 1.91 9.37 -13.25
N ASP A 264 2.72 10.34 -12.82
CA ASP A 264 3.04 11.53 -13.64
C ASP A 264 3.85 11.15 -14.89
N GLU A 265 4.77 10.20 -14.78
CA GLU A 265 5.53 9.68 -15.93
C GLU A 265 4.63 8.93 -16.91
N ALA A 266 3.70 8.11 -16.42
CA ALA A 266 2.72 7.40 -17.26
C ALA A 266 1.78 8.38 -17.96
N LEU A 267 1.27 9.39 -17.24
CA LEU A 267 0.41 10.44 -17.77
C LEU A 267 1.13 11.29 -18.81
N ALA A 268 2.34 11.75 -18.52
CA ALA A 268 3.16 12.53 -19.45
C ALA A 268 3.48 11.74 -20.72
N ALA A 269 3.85 10.46 -20.59
CA ALA A 269 4.12 9.60 -21.74
C ALA A 269 2.85 9.32 -22.57
N LEU A 270 1.69 9.20 -21.93
CA LEU A 270 0.41 9.06 -22.63
C LEU A 270 0.03 10.33 -23.38
N THR A 271 0.12 11.50 -22.73
CA THR A 271 -0.15 12.80 -23.36
C THR A 271 0.79 13.07 -24.54
N ALA A 272 2.07 12.70 -24.41
CA ALA A 272 3.03 12.81 -25.51
C ALA A 272 2.68 11.87 -26.69
N SER A 273 2.08 10.71 -26.43
CA SER A 273 1.70 9.74 -27.48
C SER A 273 0.53 10.18 -28.35
N ILE A 274 -0.32 11.09 -27.86
CA ILE A 274 -1.47 11.65 -28.58
C ILE A 274 -1.20 13.04 -29.15
N SER A 275 -0.17 13.73 -28.66
CA SER A 275 0.21 15.04 -29.19
C SER A 275 0.73 14.91 -30.63
N PRO A 276 0.29 15.75 -31.57
CA PRO A 276 0.90 15.77 -32.90
C PRO A 276 2.37 16.16 -32.73
N GLN A 277 3.27 15.22 -33.06
CA GLN A 277 4.70 15.51 -33.15
C GLN A 277 4.87 16.76 -34.02
N PRO A 278 5.59 17.81 -33.58
CA PRO A 278 6.00 18.85 -34.50
C PRO A 278 6.86 18.13 -35.53
N THR A 279 6.34 18.01 -36.75
CA THR A 279 7.15 17.60 -37.88
C THR A 279 8.39 18.48 -37.84
N ALA A 280 9.54 17.86 -37.58
CA ALA A 280 10.81 18.52 -37.69
C ALA A 280 10.85 19.07 -39.12
N LYS A 281 10.57 20.37 -39.27
CA LYS A 281 10.84 21.08 -40.51
C LYS A 281 12.31 20.85 -40.75
N ALA A 282 12.61 20.08 -41.79
CA ALA A 282 13.94 19.99 -42.35
C ALA A 282 14.42 21.44 -42.54
N VAL A 283 15.35 21.85 -41.68
CA VAL A 283 16.13 23.06 -41.91
C VAL A 283 17.01 22.71 -43.10
N THR A 284 16.57 23.10 -44.28
CA THR A 284 17.40 23.14 -45.48
C THR A 284 18.50 24.15 -45.21
N THR A 285 19.62 23.68 -44.69
CA THR A 285 20.87 24.43 -44.67
C THR A 285 21.33 24.55 -46.11
N GLN A 286 21.18 25.75 -46.69
CA GLN A 286 21.87 26.09 -47.93
C GLN A 286 23.37 26.01 -47.65
N ALA A 287 24.01 25.12 -48.40
CA ALA A 287 25.44 25.03 -48.49
C ALA A 287 25.95 26.22 -49.32
N GLU A 288 26.71 27.11 -48.68
CA GLU A 288 27.72 27.91 -49.36
C GLU A 288 29.06 27.62 -48.70
N SER A 289 29.92 26.92 -49.46
CA SER A 289 31.33 26.76 -49.17
C SER A 289 32.07 28.06 -49.49
N PHE A 290 32.98 28.50 -48.62
CA PHE A 290 34.31 28.99 -49.05
C PHE A 290 35.34 28.97 -47.90
N CYS A 291 36.44 28.26 -48.17
CA CYS A 291 37.84 28.45 -47.76
C CYS A 291 38.33 28.25 -46.30
N ASN A 292 39.04 27.11 -46.14
CA ASN A 292 40.44 26.94 -45.66
C ASN A 292 40.87 27.36 -44.22
N HIS A 293 41.04 26.34 -43.35
CA HIS A 293 42.30 25.80 -42.76
C HIS A 293 43.44 26.76 -42.31
N PRO A 294 44.40 26.34 -41.45
CA PRO A 294 44.33 25.66 -40.12
C PRO A 294 45.45 26.18 -39.14
N LYS A 295 45.45 25.77 -37.85
CA LYS A 295 46.61 25.53 -36.92
C LYS A 295 46.17 25.66 -35.46
N GLU A 296 46.34 24.62 -34.62
CA GLU A 296 47.48 24.35 -33.70
C GLU A 296 47.70 25.51 -32.69
N SER A 297 47.96 25.34 -31.39
CA SER A 297 48.48 24.24 -30.58
C SER A 297 48.45 24.64 -29.08
N LEU A 298 48.47 23.64 -28.19
CA LEU A 298 49.24 23.52 -26.93
C LEU A 298 48.95 24.40 -25.67
N MET A 299 48.94 23.69 -24.52
CA MET A 299 49.52 23.97 -23.18
C MET A 299 50.40 25.25 -23.04
N ASN A 300 50.47 25.98 -21.92
CA ASN A 300 50.76 25.52 -20.55
C ASN A 300 50.62 26.66 -19.49
N GLU A 301 50.63 26.27 -18.19
CA GLU A 301 51.16 26.96 -16.98
C GLU A 301 50.55 28.29 -16.45
N ARG A 302 50.03 28.32 -15.21
CA ARG A 302 50.67 28.73 -13.92
C ARG A 302 51.34 30.12 -14.01
N THR A 303 50.99 31.13 -13.22
CA THR A 303 51.08 31.17 -11.74
C THR A 303 50.27 32.36 -11.17
N ASP A 304 49.81 32.15 -9.94
CA ASP A 304 49.21 33.03 -8.92
C ASP A 304 49.47 34.55 -8.95
N THR A 305 48.50 35.33 -8.42
CA THR A 305 48.59 35.89 -7.06
C THR A 305 47.33 36.61 -6.57
N ALA A 306 46.95 36.27 -5.32
CA ALA A 306 46.42 37.13 -4.26
C ALA A 306 45.01 37.75 -4.42
N ALA A 307 44.12 37.79 -3.42
CA ALA A 307 44.10 37.43 -1.99
C ALA A 307 42.59 37.41 -1.57
N VAL A 308 42.09 36.91 -0.43
CA VAL A 308 42.52 37.04 0.98
C VAL A 308 41.85 35.92 1.83
N ASP A 309 42.64 35.35 2.75
CA ASP A 309 42.35 34.43 3.88
C ASP A 309 41.26 34.95 4.86
N ARG A 310 40.35 34.14 5.45
CA ARG A 310 40.46 33.30 6.70
C ARG A 310 40.95 34.06 7.96
N PRO A 311 40.75 33.55 9.20
CA PRO A 311 39.79 32.58 9.76
C PRO A 311 39.17 33.06 11.13
N ALA A 312 38.43 32.17 11.79
CA ALA A 312 37.85 32.31 13.13
C ALA A 312 38.87 32.14 14.28
N VAL A 313 38.71 32.86 15.41
CA VAL A 313 39.01 32.38 16.77
C VAL A 313 38.29 33.18 17.88
N ALA A 314 37.66 32.42 18.78
CA ALA A 314 37.47 32.57 20.24
C ALA A 314 37.54 33.94 20.97
N ASP A 315 36.51 34.20 21.80
CA ASP A 315 36.52 34.09 23.28
C ASP A 315 35.87 35.27 24.05
N ALA A 316 35.15 34.84 25.09
CA ALA A 316 34.77 35.45 26.37
C ALA A 316 34.57 36.97 26.58
N ALA A 317 33.38 37.22 27.12
CA ALA A 317 33.07 38.00 28.34
C ALA A 317 32.90 39.53 28.27
N GLY A 318 31.70 39.96 28.69
CA GLY A 318 31.36 41.35 28.96
C GLY A 318 29.89 41.53 29.35
N SER A 319 29.50 40.96 30.48
CA SER A 319 28.18 41.10 31.13
C SER A 319 27.89 42.54 31.54
N VAL A 320 26.65 43.00 31.32
CA VAL A 320 26.02 44.02 32.17
C VAL A 320 24.65 43.47 32.62
N LEU A 321 24.54 43.27 33.93
CA LEU A 321 23.35 42.86 34.67
C LEU A 321 22.26 43.95 34.66
N GLU A 322 21.00 43.52 34.64
CA GLU A 322 19.81 44.15 35.27
C GLU A 322 18.76 43.01 35.44
N PRO A 323 17.80 43.08 36.37
CA PRO A 323 17.79 42.22 37.56
C PRO A 323 16.73 41.10 37.53
N ALA A 324 16.93 40.14 38.43
CA ALA A 324 16.02 39.04 38.74
C ALA A 324 14.64 39.56 39.21
N ALA A 325 13.64 39.48 38.33
CA ALA A 325 12.25 39.42 38.72
C ALA A 325 11.89 37.95 38.93
N ALA A 326 11.43 37.58 40.14
CA ALA A 326 10.94 36.24 40.44
C ALA A 326 9.76 35.92 39.51
N ALA A 327 10.03 35.16 38.45
CA ALA A 327 9.02 34.76 37.47
C ALA A 327 8.12 33.71 38.11
N THR A 328 7.01 34.15 38.73
CA THR A 328 5.94 33.25 39.16
C THR A 328 5.45 32.44 37.98
N LEU A 329 5.48 31.11 38.10
CA LEU A 329 4.95 30.15 37.12
C LEU A 329 3.57 30.62 36.64
N SER A 330 3.41 30.78 35.33
CA SER A 330 2.10 31.08 34.76
C SER A 330 1.19 29.86 34.86
N MET A 331 -0.13 30.07 34.76
CA MET A 331 -1.08 28.95 34.71
C MET A 331 -0.77 28.00 33.53
N ALA A 332 -0.24 28.53 32.42
CA ALA A 332 0.19 27.72 31.28
C ALA A 332 1.40 26.84 31.64
N ASP A 333 2.38 27.38 32.37
CA ASP A 333 3.55 26.61 32.82
C ASP A 333 3.15 25.51 33.82
N ALA A 334 2.20 25.80 34.72
CA ALA A 334 1.71 24.82 35.68
C ALA A 334 0.96 23.65 35.00
N ILE A 335 0.19 23.95 33.94
CA ILE A 335 -0.48 22.93 33.11
C ILE A 335 0.57 22.09 32.36
N GLU A 336 1.59 22.72 31.77
CA GLU A 336 2.65 22.01 31.05
C GLU A 336 3.44 21.07 31.99
N ILE A 337 3.76 21.53 33.21
CA ILE A 337 4.43 20.72 34.23
C ILE A 337 3.56 19.52 34.64
N ALA A 338 2.27 19.75 34.90
CA ALA A 338 1.35 18.67 35.28
C ALA A 338 1.22 17.62 34.18
N GLN A 339 1.03 18.06 32.93
CA GLN A 339 0.95 17.17 31.76
C GLN A 339 2.25 16.39 31.54
N THR A 340 3.40 17.05 31.65
CA THR A 340 4.71 16.41 31.43
C THR A 340 4.98 15.34 32.50
N CYS A 341 4.70 15.63 33.77
CA CYS A 341 4.86 14.66 34.85
C CYS A 341 3.86 13.49 34.73
N GLN A 342 2.64 13.75 34.30
CA GLN A 342 1.62 12.71 34.10
C GLN A 342 1.97 11.78 32.93
N LEU A 343 2.48 12.32 31.82
CA LEU A 343 2.98 11.53 30.69
C LEU A 343 4.20 10.69 31.06
N ALA A 344 5.06 11.19 31.95
CA ALA A 344 6.20 10.43 32.49
C ALA A 344 5.79 9.38 33.55
N GLY A 345 4.50 9.26 33.88
CA GLY A 345 4.01 8.34 34.93
C GLY A 345 4.41 8.75 36.35
N ARG A 346 4.86 10.00 36.55
CA ARG A 346 5.40 10.55 37.81
C ARG A 346 4.58 11.74 38.31
N ALA A 347 3.27 11.56 38.40
CA ALA A 347 2.35 12.58 38.90
C ALA A 347 2.62 12.98 40.37
N ASP A 348 3.34 12.15 41.12
CA ASP A 348 3.81 12.40 42.48
C ASP A 348 4.73 13.63 42.62
N LEU A 349 5.44 14.00 41.54
CA LEU A 349 6.44 15.07 41.58
C LEU A 349 5.86 16.46 41.27
N ILE A 350 4.61 16.53 40.80
CA ILE A 350 3.95 17.79 40.39
C ILE A 350 3.95 18.83 41.51
N PRO A 351 3.54 18.51 42.77
CA PRO A 351 3.51 19.50 43.83
C PRO A 351 4.89 20.08 44.15
N GLY A 352 5.95 19.27 44.03
CA GLY A 352 7.33 19.68 44.27
C GLY A 352 7.85 20.69 43.23
N PHE A 353 7.56 20.44 41.95
CA PHE A 353 7.98 21.35 40.87
C PHE A 353 7.21 22.67 40.87
N LEU A 354 5.92 22.63 41.21
CA LEU A 354 5.10 23.83 41.34
C LEU A 354 5.52 24.67 42.55
N ALA A 355 5.78 24.04 43.71
CA ALA A 355 6.27 24.73 44.90
C ALA A 355 7.69 25.29 44.72
N GLY A 356 8.54 24.58 43.98
CA GLY A 356 9.90 25.01 43.65
C GLY A 356 10.00 26.01 42.50
N ASN A 357 8.88 26.43 41.92
CA ASN A 357 8.81 27.36 40.80
C ASN A 357 9.75 26.97 39.63
N THR A 358 9.87 25.66 39.38
CA THR A 358 10.80 25.08 38.41
C THR A 358 10.27 25.27 37.00
N ALA A 359 11.07 25.81 36.08
CA ALA A 359 10.63 26.07 34.72
C ALA A 359 10.29 24.76 33.97
N PRO A 360 9.26 24.73 33.09
CA PRO A 360 8.85 23.51 32.39
C PRO A 360 9.98 22.78 31.63
N ALA A 361 10.92 23.55 31.06
CA ALA A 361 12.09 22.99 30.38
C ALA A 361 13.02 22.20 31.33
N GLN A 362 13.18 22.67 32.57
CA GLN A 362 13.99 22.01 33.59
C GLN A 362 13.29 20.75 34.12
N VAL A 363 11.96 20.78 34.28
CA VAL A 363 11.17 19.60 34.63
C VAL A 363 11.32 18.51 33.58
N ARG A 364 11.21 18.86 32.29
CA ARG A 364 11.41 17.91 31.18
C ARG A 364 12.81 17.30 31.21
N GLN A 365 13.85 18.11 31.45
CA GLN A 365 15.23 17.63 31.51
C GLN A 365 15.45 16.66 32.68
N GLN A 366 14.92 16.97 33.86
CA GLN A 366 15.07 16.11 35.05
C GLN A 366 14.29 14.79 34.93
N LEU A 367 13.11 14.81 34.32
CA LEU A 367 12.36 13.59 34.05
C LEU A 367 13.06 12.71 33.01
N LEU A 368 13.62 13.31 31.95
CA LEU A 368 14.40 12.59 30.95
C LEU A 368 15.69 12.00 31.53
N SER A 369 16.41 12.72 32.39
CA SER A 369 17.60 12.17 33.05
C SER A 369 17.24 11.02 33.99
N ALA A 370 16.19 11.16 34.81
CA ALA A 370 15.74 10.09 35.68
C ALA A 370 15.28 8.86 34.88
N GLN A 371 14.64 9.05 33.73
CA GLN A 371 14.21 7.96 32.85
C GLN A 371 15.39 7.31 32.13
N ALA A 372 16.44 8.07 31.78
CA ALA A 372 17.68 7.53 31.24
C ALA A 372 18.41 6.65 32.27
N ASP A 373 18.46 7.09 33.54
CA ASP A 373 19.08 6.32 34.63
C ASP A 373 18.31 5.03 34.98
N THR A 374 16.99 5.02 34.73
CA THR A 374 16.12 3.87 35.02
C THR A 374 15.97 2.92 33.81
N SER A 375 16.39 3.35 32.62
CA SER A 375 16.31 2.53 31.41
C SER A 375 17.49 1.56 31.36
N PRO A 376 17.28 0.24 31.14
CA PRO A 376 18.40 -0.67 30.95
C PRO A 376 19.20 -0.23 29.72
N GLU A 377 20.53 -0.10 29.86
CA GLU A 377 21.42 0.16 28.73
C GLU A 377 21.16 -0.90 27.65
N ILE A 378 20.74 -0.45 26.46
CA ILE A 378 20.63 -1.32 25.28
C ILE A 378 22.05 -1.64 24.83
N SER A 379 22.67 -2.64 25.45
CA SER A 379 23.90 -3.24 24.94
C SER A 379 23.52 -4.30 23.90
N SER A 380 23.62 -3.93 22.62
CA SER A 380 23.58 -4.92 21.55
C SER A 380 24.88 -5.73 21.59
N ARG A 381 24.86 -6.86 22.32
CA ARG A 381 25.91 -7.88 22.23
C ARG A 381 25.38 -9.03 21.38
N ILE A 382 25.82 -9.09 20.12
CA ILE A 382 25.76 -10.34 19.36
C ILE A 382 26.89 -11.23 19.88
N ALA A 383 26.57 -12.17 20.77
CA ALA A 383 27.49 -13.25 21.12
C ALA A 383 27.30 -14.41 20.13
N PRO A 384 28.37 -15.03 19.59
CA PRO A 384 28.27 -16.06 18.56
C PRO A 384 27.86 -17.44 19.08
N ASP A 385 27.56 -17.61 20.38
CA ASP A 385 27.27 -18.90 21.00
C ASP A 385 26.01 -18.84 21.90
N ALA A 386 24.82 -18.68 21.30
CA ALA A 386 23.57 -18.93 22.00
C ALA A 386 23.09 -20.35 21.72
N ALA A 387 23.42 -21.26 22.64
CA ALA A 387 23.04 -22.66 22.64
C ALA A 387 21.51 -22.88 22.62
N LEU A 388 21.12 -23.93 21.89
CA LEU A 388 19.77 -24.46 21.76
C LEU A 388 19.10 -24.70 23.12
N SER A 389 18.06 -23.92 23.44
CA SER A 389 17.12 -24.27 24.50
C SER A 389 16.17 -25.35 23.96
N ALA A 390 16.32 -26.57 24.50
CA ALA A 390 15.47 -27.72 24.20
C ALA A 390 14.07 -27.54 24.82
N ALA A 391 13.17 -26.89 24.09
CA ALA A 391 11.73 -27.08 24.27
C ALA A 391 11.28 -28.18 23.29
N SER A 392 10.78 -29.29 23.85
CA SER A 392 10.33 -30.48 23.10
C SER A 392 9.31 -30.11 22.02
N ASN A 393 9.69 -30.28 20.75
CA ASN A 393 8.79 -30.08 19.62
C ASN A 393 7.92 -31.35 19.44
N PRO A 394 6.59 -31.27 19.64
CA PRO A 394 5.70 -32.43 19.59
C PRO A 394 5.67 -33.14 18.23
N LEU A 395 6.10 -32.47 17.16
CA LEU A 395 6.25 -33.08 15.83
C LEU A 395 7.47 -34.01 15.76
N ILE A 396 8.56 -33.72 16.48
CA ILE A 396 9.76 -34.58 16.51
C ILE A 396 9.48 -35.85 17.34
N ASP A 397 8.67 -35.75 18.40
CA ASP A 397 8.26 -36.92 19.19
C ASP A 397 7.23 -37.80 18.47
N ALA A 398 6.44 -37.23 17.56
CA ALA A 398 5.56 -38.00 16.67
C ALA A 398 6.37 -38.78 15.61
N VAL A 399 7.40 -38.15 15.03
CA VAL A 399 8.29 -38.78 14.05
C VAL A 399 9.13 -39.90 14.67
N LYS A 400 9.63 -39.72 15.91
CA LYS A 400 10.35 -40.79 16.63
C LYS A 400 9.49 -42.01 16.95
N ARG A 401 8.20 -41.82 17.22
CA ARG A 401 7.26 -42.94 17.45
C ARG A 401 6.94 -43.72 16.18
N LEU A 402 6.94 -43.06 15.02
CA LEU A 402 6.73 -43.70 13.73
C LEU A 402 7.98 -44.41 13.18
N ALA A 403 9.16 -44.12 13.73
CA ALA A 403 10.44 -44.64 13.25
C ALA A 403 10.96 -45.87 14.03
N GLN A 404 10.24 -46.41 15.02
CA GLN A 404 10.66 -47.64 15.70
C GLN A 404 10.25 -48.89 14.89
N PRO A 405 11.18 -49.80 14.55
CA PRO A 405 10.85 -51.01 13.81
C PRO A 405 10.09 -52.00 14.69
N ALA A 406 9.03 -52.60 14.13
CA ALA A 406 8.29 -53.70 14.74
C ALA A 406 9.21 -54.91 14.95
N GLY A 407 9.67 -55.08 16.19
CA GLY A 407 10.46 -56.23 16.64
C GLY A 407 9.56 -57.31 17.24
N LYS A 408 9.63 -58.49 16.63
CA LYS A 408 9.11 -59.80 17.07
C LYS A 408 9.34 -60.12 18.55
N GLU A 409 8.36 -60.78 19.18
CA GLU A 409 8.53 -61.92 20.11
C GLU A 409 7.30 -62.83 19.89
N ILE A 410 7.46 -64.04 19.33
CA ILE A 410 7.57 -65.36 20.01
C ILE A 410 6.46 -65.60 21.03
#